data_AF-A0A7C2ELE0-F1
#
_entry.id   AF-A0A7C2ELE0-F1
#
_cell.length_a   1.000
_cell.length_b   1.000
_cell.length_c   1.000
_cell.angle_alpha   90.00
_cell.angle_beta   90.00
_cell.angle_gamma   90.00
#
_symmetry.space_group_name_H-M   'P 1'
#
loop_
_entity.id
_entity.type
_entity.pdbx_description
1 polymer ?
#
loop_
_entity_poly.entity_id
_entity_poly.type
_entity_poly.pdbx_seq_one_letter_code
_entity_poly.pdbx_strand_id
1 'polypeptide(L)'
;MPALSENMLAQDTVLQNRYRIVRLLAQGGMGAVYLATDQNLGSAVAVKETFFTDENLRGAFEREARLLANLRHACLPKVMHHFTEGDGQFLVMEFIPGDDLMKMLEQRGSAFSPEEVLDWADQLLGVVEYLHKRQPPIIHRDIKPHNLKLTEEG
;
A
#
# COMPACT_ATOMS: atom_id res chain seq x y z
N MET A 1 22.80 -19.42 -1.40
CA MET A 1 21.73 -18.41 -1.36
C MET A 1 20.94 -18.56 -2.66
N PRO A 2 19.73 -19.14 -2.68
CA PRO A 2 18.95 -19.12 -3.90
C PRO A 2 18.50 -17.68 -4.15
N ALA A 3 18.62 -17.24 -5.41
CA ALA A 3 18.13 -15.93 -5.84
C ALA A 3 16.63 -15.85 -5.55
N LEU A 4 16.22 -14.84 -4.78
CA LEU A 4 14.81 -14.46 -4.68
C LEU A 4 14.34 -14.21 -6.11
N SER A 5 13.28 -14.87 -6.56
CA SER A 5 12.80 -14.78 -7.92
C SER A 5 12.49 -13.32 -8.29
N GLU A 6 13.36 -12.70 -9.08
CA GLU A 6 13.22 -11.34 -9.64
C GLU A 6 12.13 -11.25 -10.73
N ASN A 7 11.22 -12.22 -10.81
CA ASN A 7 10.16 -12.22 -11.80
C ASN A 7 8.93 -11.54 -11.22
N MET A 8 8.80 -10.26 -11.53
CA MET A 8 7.58 -9.50 -11.29
C MET A 8 6.37 -10.20 -11.92
N LEU A 9 5.21 -10.15 -11.26
CA LEU A 9 3.98 -10.64 -11.86
C LEU A 9 3.71 -9.95 -13.19
N ALA A 10 3.50 -10.76 -14.23
CA ALA A 10 3.18 -10.26 -15.56
C ALA A 10 1.77 -9.64 -15.58
N GLN A 11 1.55 -8.72 -16.51
CA GLN A 11 0.20 -8.26 -16.84
C GLN A 11 -0.71 -9.46 -17.18
N ASP A 12 -1.98 -9.36 -16.79
CA ASP A 12 -3.00 -10.40 -16.92
C ASP A 12 -2.80 -11.65 -16.06
N THR A 13 -1.76 -11.69 -15.21
CA THR A 13 -1.67 -12.71 -14.14
C THR A 13 -2.91 -12.62 -13.25
N VAL A 14 -3.54 -13.76 -12.97
CA VAL A 14 -4.72 -13.82 -12.10
C VAL A 14 -4.35 -14.52 -10.80
N LEU A 15 -4.52 -13.81 -9.68
CA LEU A 15 -4.33 -14.34 -8.33
C LEU A 15 -5.69 -14.74 -7.74
N GLN A 16 -5.75 -15.88 -7.06
CA GLN A 16 -6.96 -16.40 -6.40
C GLN A 16 -8.19 -16.47 -7.31
N ASN A 17 -8.00 -16.67 -8.62
CA ASN A 17 -9.07 -16.59 -9.64
C ASN A 17 -9.93 -15.30 -9.55
N ARG A 18 -9.37 -14.21 -9.01
CA ARG A 18 -10.13 -12.99 -8.70
C ARG A 18 -9.37 -11.71 -9.02
N TYR A 19 -8.11 -11.60 -8.67
CA TYR A 19 -7.36 -10.35 -8.83
C TYR A 19 -6.49 -10.43 -10.07
N ARG A 20 -6.89 -9.72 -11.13
CA ARG A 20 -6.12 -9.68 -12.37
C ARG A 20 -5.15 -8.51 -12.36
N ILE A 21 -3.85 -8.80 -12.46
CA ILE A 21 -2.80 -7.78 -12.52
C ILE A 21 -2.95 -6.94 -13.80
N VAL A 22 -3.00 -5.63 -13.62
CA VAL A 22 -3.05 -4.64 -14.71
C VAL A 22 -1.65 -4.14 -15.02
N ARG A 23 -0.91 -3.67 -14.01
CA ARG A 23 0.46 -3.16 -14.15
C ARG A 23 1.17 -3.02 -12.80
N LEU A 24 2.49 -2.91 -12.82
CA LEU A 24 3.27 -2.49 -11.66
C LEU A 24 2.96 -1.02 -11.31
N LEU A 25 2.84 -0.74 -10.01
CA LEU A 25 2.79 0.61 -9.44
C LEU A 25 4.12 1.01 -8.81
N ALA A 26 4.72 0.12 -8.02
CA ALA A 26 5.98 0.39 -7.33
C ALA A 26 6.73 -0.91 -7.03
N GLN A 27 8.05 -0.82 -6.91
CA GLN A 27 8.92 -1.92 -6.49
C GLN A 27 9.95 -1.39 -5.49
N GLY A 28 10.20 -2.16 -4.42
CA GLY A 28 11.23 -1.87 -3.43
C GLY A 28 11.87 -3.13 -2.88
N GLY A 29 12.84 -2.98 -1.98
CA GLY A 29 13.59 -4.13 -1.44
C GLY A 29 12.77 -5.15 -0.64
N MET A 30 11.54 -4.81 -0.26
CA MET A 30 10.66 -5.68 0.54
C MET A 30 9.48 -6.26 -0.27
N GLY A 31 9.34 -5.92 -1.55
CA GLY A 31 8.17 -6.33 -2.32
C GLY A 31 7.86 -5.47 -3.54
N ALA A 32 6.75 -5.78 -4.18
CA ALA A 32 6.18 -5.03 -5.29
C ALA A 32 4.71 -4.71 -5.03
N VAL A 33 4.22 -3.60 -5.58
CA VAL A 33 2.82 -3.20 -5.52
C VAL A 33 2.29 -3.10 -6.94
N TYR A 34 1.17 -3.76 -7.20
CA TYR A 34 0.54 -3.85 -8.50
C TYR A 34 -0.84 -3.19 -8.45
N LEU A 35 -1.23 -2.56 -9.55
CA LEU A 35 -2.63 -2.27 -9.84
C LEU A 35 -3.26 -3.57 -10.35
N ALA A 36 -4.41 -3.92 -9.82
CA ALA A 36 -5.19 -5.06 -10.26
C ALA A 36 -6.67 -4.71 -10.36
N THR A 37 -7.41 -5.51 -11.12
CA THR A 37 -8.87 -5.49 -11.14
C THR A 37 -9.38 -6.63 -10.29
N ASP A 38 -10.25 -6.32 -9.31
CA ASP A 38 -11.06 -7.33 -8.64
C ASP A 38 -12.17 -7.79 -9.60
N GLN A 39 -12.01 -8.96 -10.19
CA GLN A 39 -12.93 -9.47 -11.22
C GLN A 39 -14.34 -9.74 -10.70
N ASN A 40 -14.52 -9.92 -9.39
CA ASN A 40 -15.84 -10.13 -8.81
C ASN A 40 -16.63 -8.83 -8.68
N LEU A 41 -15.94 -7.71 -8.38
CA LEU A 41 -16.56 -6.41 -8.13
C LEU A 41 -16.40 -5.43 -9.28
N GLY A 42 -15.47 -5.69 -10.21
CA GLY A 42 -15.09 -4.79 -11.29
C GLY A 42 -14.25 -3.58 -10.86
N SER A 43 -13.90 -3.47 -9.58
CA SER A 43 -13.17 -2.32 -9.01
C SER A 43 -11.66 -2.46 -9.11
N ALA A 44 -10.96 -1.33 -9.20
CA ALA A 44 -9.51 -1.26 -9.08
C ALA A 44 -9.05 -1.49 -7.63
N VAL A 45 -8.00 -2.28 -7.44
CA VAL A 45 -7.36 -2.55 -6.15
C VAL A 45 -5.84 -2.50 -6.29
N ALA A 46 -5.14 -2.21 -5.19
CA ALA A 46 -3.70 -2.35 -5.12
C ALA A 46 -3.35 -3.68 -4.43
N VAL A 47 -2.46 -4.45 -5.06
CA VAL A 47 -2.00 -5.75 -4.55
C VAL A 47 -0.51 -5.61 -4.22
N LYS A 48 -0.17 -5.69 -2.93
CA LYS A 48 1.22 -5.73 -2.47
C LYS A 48 1.66 -7.17 -2.32
N GLU A 49 2.71 -7.54 -3.04
CA GLU A 49 3.44 -8.79 -2.91
C GLU A 49 4.68 -8.58 -2.04
N THR A 50 4.95 -9.48 -1.11
CA THR A 50 6.19 -9.49 -0.31
C THR A 50 7.04 -10.71 -0.63
N PHE A 51 8.35 -10.51 -0.78
CA PHE A 51 9.30 -11.54 -1.22
C PHE A 51 9.95 -12.34 -0.07
N PHE A 52 9.30 -12.43 1.09
CA PHE A 52 9.87 -13.13 2.25
C PHE A 52 9.61 -14.64 2.16
N THR A 53 10.68 -15.44 2.18
CA THR A 53 10.61 -16.91 2.11
C THR A 53 10.75 -17.61 3.47
N ASP A 54 11.04 -16.87 4.54
CA ASP A 54 11.18 -17.43 5.90
C ASP A 54 9.80 -17.61 6.57
N GLU A 55 9.52 -18.82 7.07
CA GLU A 55 8.27 -19.15 7.77
C GLU A 55 7.98 -18.24 8.98
N ASN A 56 9.01 -17.78 9.69
CA ASN A 56 8.84 -16.84 10.80
C ASN A 56 8.31 -15.48 10.32
N LEU A 57 8.76 -15.05 9.14
CA LEU A 57 8.29 -13.83 8.49
C LEU A 57 6.86 -13.99 7.98
N ARG A 58 6.46 -15.20 7.54
CA ARG A 58 5.07 -15.47 7.11
C ARG A 58 4.07 -15.22 8.23
N GLY A 59 4.35 -15.73 9.44
CA GLY A 59 3.49 -15.51 10.61
C GLY A 59 3.45 -14.05 11.05
N ALA A 60 4.53 -13.29 10.85
CA ALA A 60 4.54 -11.85 11.11
C ALA A 60 3.67 -11.08 10.11
N PHE A 61 3.74 -11.43 8.82
CA PHE A 61 2.91 -10.82 7.77
C PHE A 61 1.42 -11.04 8.02
N GLU A 62 0.98 -12.25 8.38
CA GLU A 62 -0.45 -12.48 8.67
C GLU A 62 -0.95 -11.64 9.85
N ARG A 63 -0.14 -11.50 10.92
CA ARG A 63 -0.49 -10.64 12.06
C ARG A 63 -0.58 -9.18 11.63
N GLU A 64 0.35 -8.71 10.81
CA GLU A 64 0.35 -7.35 10.28
C GLU A 64 -0.86 -7.10 9.37
N ALA A 65 -1.16 -8.03 8.45
CA ALA A 65 -2.31 -7.95 7.56
C ALA A 65 -3.63 -7.89 8.34
N ARG A 66 -3.79 -8.70 9.40
CA ARG A 66 -4.95 -8.65 10.30
C ARG A 66 -5.04 -7.34 11.05
N LEU A 67 -3.92 -6.80 11.52
CA LEU A 67 -3.88 -5.51 12.18
C LEU A 67 -4.33 -4.39 11.22
N LEU A 68 -3.78 -4.36 10.00
CA LEU A 68 -4.15 -3.38 8.99
C LEU A 68 -5.62 -3.52 8.55
N ALA A 69 -6.13 -4.74 8.42
CA ALA A 69 -7.53 -5.02 8.09
C ALA A 69 -8.53 -4.48 9.12
N ASN A 70 -8.09 -4.17 10.34
CA ASN A 70 -8.93 -3.59 11.39
C ASN A 70 -8.81 -2.06 11.48
N LEU A 71 -7.96 -1.42 10.67
CA LEU A 71 -7.84 0.04 10.65
C LEU A 71 -8.96 0.67 9.82
N ARG A 72 -9.62 1.69 10.38
CA ARG A 72 -10.68 2.47 9.74
C ARG A 72 -10.45 3.95 10.01
N HIS A 73 -9.95 4.65 9.00
CA HIS A 73 -9.73 6.10 9.04
C HIS A 73 -9.89 6.64 7.61
N ALA A 74 -10.41 7.86 7.44
CA ALA A 74 -10.68 8.43 6.12
C ALA A 74 -9.40 8.54 5.26
N CYS A 75 -8.31 9.01 5.87
CA CYS A 75 -7.01 9.16 5.21
C CYS A 75 -6.12 7.90 5.27
N LEU A 76 -6.67 6.71 5.50
CA LEU A 76 -5.94 5.44 5.42
C LEU A 76 -6.58 4.50 4.37
N PRO A 77 -5.79 3.92 3.45
CA PRO A 77 -6.30 2.91 2.53
C PRO A 77 -6.87 1.71 3.28
N LYS A 78 -8.04 1.23 2.85
CA LYS A 78 -8.65 0.04 3.45
C LYS A 78 -7.94 -1.23 2.98
N VAL A 79 -7.51 -2.07 3.92
CA VAL A 79 -7.11 -3.44 3.61
C VAL A 79 -8.36 -4.32 3.49
N MET A 80 -8.47 -5.00 2.35
CA MET A 80 -9.65 -5.77 1.97
C MET A 80 -9.43 -7.28 2.13
N HIS A 81 -8.24 -7.77 1.80
CA HIS A 81 -7.94 -9.20 1.79
C HIS A 81 -6.44 -9.45 1.97
N HIS A 82 -6.08 -10.64 2.47
CA HIS A 82 -4.72 -11.14 2.44
C HIS A 82 -4.73 -12.63 2.14
N PHE A 83 -3.71 -13.12 1.43
CA PHE A 83 -3.59 -14.53 1.09
C PHE A 83 -2.14 -14.89 0.73
N THR A 84 -1.87 -16.19 0.62
CA THR A 84 -0.62 -16.72 0.10
C THR A 84 -0.89 -17.55 -1.14
N GLU A 85 -0.07 -17.38 -2.17
CA GLU A 85 -0.19 -18.13 -3.42
C GLU A 85 1.21 -18.38 -3.99
N GLY A 86 1.52 -19.66 -4.27
CA GLY A 86 2.90 -20.07 -4.51
C GLY A 86 3.79 -19.71 -3.31
N ASP A 87 4.92 -19.06 -3.61
CA ASP A 87 5.88 -18.57 -2.60
C ASP A 87 5.62 -17.12 -2.17
N GLY A 88 4.62 -16.46 -2.75
CA GLY A 88 4.29 -15.05 -2.48
C GLY A 88 3.26 -14.88 -1.36
N GLN A 89 3.38 -13.78 -0.62
CA GLN A 89 2.34 -13.30 0.28
C GLN A 89 1.76 -11.99 -0.23
N PHE A 90 0.44 -11.90 -0.24
CA PHE A 90 -0.29 -10.84 -0.91
C PHE A 90 -1.21 -10.11 0.06
N LEU A 91 -1.17 -8.78 0.00
CA LEU A 91 -2.09 -7.88 0.68
C LEU A 91 -2.88 -7.09 -0.36
N VAL A 92 -4.20 -7.22 -0.35
CA VAL A 92 -5.11 -6.48 -1.22
C VAL A 92 -5.67 -5.30 -0.45
N MET A 93 -5.49 -4.12 -1.00
CA MET A 93 -5.91 -2.85 -0.42
C MET A 93 -6.61 -1.98 -1.47
N GLU A 94 -7.36 -1.01 -0.96
CA GLU A 94 -7.97 0.05 -1.74
C GLU A 94 -6.92 0.72 -2.65
N PHE A 95 -7.26 0.85 -3.93
CA PHE A 95 -6.43 1.61 -4.86
C PHE A 95 -6.79 3.09 -4.74
N ILE A 96 -5.80 3.91 -4.39
CA ILE A 96 -5.93 5.36 -4.34
C ILE A 96 -5.38 5.93 -5.66
N PRO A 97 -6.24 6.48 -6.55
CA PRO A 97 -5.79 7.10 -7.78
C PRO A 97 -5.01 8.40 -7.48
N GLY A 98 -4.35 8.94 -8.51
CA GLY A 98 -3.56 10.16 -8.39
C GLY A 98 -2.09 9.91 -8.05
N ASP A 99 -1.34 11.00 -7.98
CA ASP A 99 0.10 11.01 -7.75
C ASP A 99 0.41 11.17 -6.25
N ASP A 100 1.55 10.65 -5.83
CA ASP A 100 2.06 10.94 -4.49
C ASP A 100 2.71 12.34 -4.44
N LEU A 101 2.88 12.88 -3.22
CA LEU A 101 3.41 14.22 -3.02
C LEU A 101 4.81 14.40 -3.61
N MET A 102 5.63 13.35 -3.69
CA MET A 102 6.96 13.44 -4.32
C MET A 102 6.81 13.69 -5.81
N LYS A 103 6.00 12.88 -6.49
CA LYS A 103 5.77 13.01 -7.93
C LYS A 103 5.14 14.36 -8.29
N MET A 104 4.23 14.86 -7.45
CA MET A 104 3.65 16.20 -7.61
C MET A 104 4.69 17.31 -7.44
N LEU A 105 5.59 17.19 -6.46
CA LEU A 105 6.70 18.13 -6.24
C LEU A 105 7.62 18.19 -7.47
N GLU A 106 7.97 17.04 -8.03
CA GLU A 106 8.81 16.91 -9.23
C GLU A 106 8.14 17.54 -10.45
N GLN A 107 6.85 17.26 -10.67
CA GLN A 107 6.08 17.82 -11.79
C GLN A 107 5.93 19.35 -11.69
N ARG A 108 5.71 19.86 -10.48
CA ARG A 108 5.58 21.30 -10.21
C ARG A 108 6.91 22.05 -10.39
N GLY A 109 8.05 21.38 -10.17
CA GLY A 109 9.39 21.97 -10.24
C GLY A 109 9.66 23.04 -9.17
N SER A 110 8.79 23.15 -8.16
CA SER A 110 8.91 24.10 -7.05
C SER A 110 8.24 23.55 -5.80
N ALA A 111 8.65 24.06 -4.64
CA ALA A 111 8.04 23.69 -3.37
C ALA A 111 6.56 24.07 -3.30
N PHE A 112 5.79 23.29 -2.55
CA PHE A 112 4.44 23.64 -2.16
C PHE A 112 4.44 24.88 -1.25
N SER A 113 3.35 25.62 -1.26
CA SER A 113 3.17 26.73 -0.34
C SER A 113 3.10 26.21 1.10
N PRO A 114 3.51 27.00 2.10
CA PRO A 114 3.36 26.61 3.50
C PRO A 114 1.91 26.29 3.89
N GLU A 115 0.94 27.00 3.31
CA GLU A 115 -0.49 26.79 3.55
C GLU A 115 -0.94 25.39 3.09
N GLU A 116 -0.64 25.00 1.85
CA GLU A 116 -0.90 23.65 1.33
C GLU A 116 -0.30 22.56 2.23
N VAL A 117 0.96 22.75 2.65
CA VAL A 117 1.68 21.77 3.48
C VAL A 117 1.07 21.66 4.87
N LEU A 118 0.61 22.78 5.45
CA LEU A 118 -0.03 22.78 6.77
C LEU A 118 -1.37 22.05 6.73
N ASP A 119 -2.18 22.24 5.70
CA ASP A 119 -3.45 21.53 5.54
C ASP A 119 -3.25 20.01 5.46
N TRP A 120 -2.25 19.55 4.71
CA TRP A 120 -1.92 18.12 4.62
C TRP A 120 -1.32 17.59 5.93
N ALA A 121 -0.52 18.40 6.62
CA ALA A 121 0.06 18.03 7.90
C ALA A 121 -1.03 17.81 8.95
N ASP A 122 -2.07 18.63 9.00
CA ASP A 122 -3.18 18.47 9.93
C ASP A 122 -3.95 17.15 9.68
N GLN A 123 -4.22 16.82 8.42
CA GLN A 123 -4.83 15.53 8.07
C GLN A 123 -3.94 14.34 8.46
N LEU A 124 -2.65 14.43 8.16
CA LEU A 124 -1.66 13.41 8.50
C LEU A 124 -1.52 13.23 10.01
N LEU A 125 -1.55 14.32 10.78
CA LEU A 125 -1.52 14.27 12.25
C LEU A 125 -2.75 13.56 12.81
N GLY A 126 -3.93 13.73 12.19
CA GLY A 126 -5.13 12.94 12.50
C GLY A 126 -4.90 11.43 12.33
N VAL A 127 -4.25 11.02 11.23
CA VAL A 127 -3.85 9.62 11.00
C VAL A 127 -2.88 9.13 12.07
N VAL A 128 -1.84 9.90 12.36
CA VAL A 128 -0.82 9.54 13.35
C VAL A 128 -1.44 9.39 14.74
N GLU A 129 -2.31 10.32 15.14
CA GLU A 129 -3.05 10.23 16.39
C GLU A 129 -3.92 8.97 16.43
N TYR A 130 -4.67 8.70 15.36
CA TYR A 130 -5.50 7.51 15.23
C TYR A 130 -4.70 6.20 15.40
N LEU A 131 -3.50 6.12 14.83
CA LEU A 131 -2.61 4.96 14.93
C LEU A 131 -1.99 4.82 16.32
N HIS A 132 -1.56 5.93 16.92
CA HIS A 132 -0.94 5.94 18.24
C HIS A 132 -1.92 5.62 19.38
N LYS A 133 -3.22 5.88 19.20
CA LYS A 133 -4.28 5.52 20.15
C LYS A 133 -4.62 4.01 20.16
N ARG A 134 -4.01 3.21 19.29
CA ARG A 134 -4.23 1.75 19.21
C ARG A 134 -3.56 1.05 20.39
N GLN A 135 -3.99 -0.18 20.69
CA GLN A 135 -3.38 -1.01 21.75
C GLN A 135 -2.90 -2.35 21.15
N PRO A 136 -1.57 -2.57 21.07
CA PRO A 136 -0.49 -1.60 21.32
C PRO A 136 -0.51 -0.44 20.28
N PRO A 137 0.15 0.71 20.58
CA PRO A 137 0.28 1.80 19.63
C PRO A 137 0.92 1.33 18.32
N ILE A 138 0.35 1.74 17.20
CA ILE A 138 0.90 1.41 15.88
C ILE A 138 1.78 2.57 15.43
N ILE A 139 3.06 2.29 15.18
CA ILE A 139 4.02 3.28 14.69
C ILE A 139 4.21 3.06 13.19
N HIS A 140 3.85 4.05 12.36
CA HIS A 140 3.92 3.91 10.89
C HIS A 140 5.36 3.73 10.36
N ARG A 141 6.33 4.44 10.96
CA ARG A 141 7.78 4.41 10.64
C ARG A 141 8.23 4.86 9.26
N ASP A 142 7.35 4.91 8.26
CA ASP A 142 7.71 5.31 6.89
C ASP A 142 6.85 6.48 6.36
N ILE A 143 6.70 7.53 7.16
CA ILE A 143 5.99 8.75 6.72
C ILE A 143 6.95 9.61 5.89
N LYS A 144 6.67 9.74 4.59
CA LYS A 144 7.47 10.52 3.62
C LYS A 144 6.60 10.85 2.39
N PRO A 145 6.98 11.84 1.56
CA PRO A 145 6.17 12.26 0.40
C PRO A 145 5.76 11.13 -0.56
N HIS A 146 6.61 10.12 -0.76
CA HIS A 146 6.33 8.96 -1.62
C HIS A 146 5.14 8.09 -1.14
N ASN A 147 4.78 8.19 0.15
CA ASN A 147 3.72 7.39 0.76
C ASN A 147 2.46 8.21 1.07
N LEU A 148 2.42 9.48 0.62
CA LEU A 148 1.29 10.38 0.81
C LEU A 148 0.69 10.68 -0.55
N LYS A 149 -0.56 10.29 -0.77
CA LYS A 149 -1.31 10.58 -1.99
C LYS A 149 -2.34 11.66 -1.71
N LEU A 150 -2.45 12.62 -2.63
CA LEU A 150 -3.54 13.57 -2.65
C LEU A 150 -4.65 13.04 -3.53
N THR A 151 -5.87 13.14 -3.01
CA THR A 151 -7.06 12.75 -3.76
C THR A 151 -7.71 14.00 -4.34
N GLU A 152 -8.71 13.83 -5.21
CA GLU A 152 -9.47 14.97 -5.74
C GLU A 152 -10.22 15.74 -4.65
N GLU A 153 -10.45 15.11 -3.49
CA GLU A 153 -11.12 15.72 -2.33
C GLU A 153 -10.17 16.54 -1.44
N GLY A 154 -8.87 16.60 -1.78
CA GLY A 154 -7.81 17.19 -0.96
C GLY A 154 -7.14 16.15 -0.08
#